data_AF-A0A452IL17-F1
#
_entry.id   AF-A0A452IL17-F1
#
_cell.length_a   1.000
_cell.length_b   1.000
_cell.length_c   1.000
_cell.angle_alpha   90.00
_cell.angle_beta   90.00
_cell.angle_gamma   90.00
#
_symmetry.space_group_name_H-M   'P 1'
#
loop_
_entity.id
_entity.type
_entity.pdbx_description
1 polymer ?
#
loop_
_entity_poly.entity_id
_entity_poly.type
_entity_poly.pdbx_seq_one_letter_code
_entity_poly.pdbx_strand_id
1 'polypeptide(L)'
;STLAFGHNECPDPGVPINARRFGDNFQLGSSISVICEEGFIKTQGTETISCILMDGKVMWSGPIPRCGAPCGGHFSSPSGVILSPGWPGYYKDSLNCEWVIEAEPGHSIKITFERFQTELNYDVLEVHDGPNLLSPLLGSYNGTQVPQFLFSSSNFIYLLFTTDNSRSNNGFKIHYEINTYSCLDPGIPVHGTRYGHDFSIGSTVSFSCDPGYRLSHEEPLLCEKNHWWSHPLPNCDALCGGDVRGPTGTILSPGYPELYPNSLNCTWTVDVTHGKGKKFNCIPLPLYNVIPDIT
;
A
#
# COMPACT_ATOMS: atom_id res chain seq x y z
N SER A 1 4.57 28.74 66.59
CA SER A 1 5.09 28.48 65.23
C SER A 1 4.48 27.19 64.75
N THR A 2 3.38 27.29 64.01
CA THR A 2 2.61 26.16 63.48
C THR A 2 3.45 25.53 62.35
N LEU A 3 3.88 24.29 62.53
CA LEU A 3 4.49 23.47 61.47
C LEU A 3 3.44 23.27 60.38
N ALA A 4 3.58 23.98 59.26
CA ALA A 4 2.83 23.66 58.05
C ALA A 4 3.35 22.29 57.56
N PHE A 5 2.53 21.25 57.67
CA PHE A 5 2.72 20.00 56.95
C PHE A 5 2.70 20.32 55.45
N GLY A 6 3.86 20.62 54.88
CA GLY A 6 4.03 20.70 53.44
C GLY A 6 3.75 19.33 52.85
N HIS A 7 2.82 19.23 51.90
CA HIS A 7 2.62 18.00 51.15
C HIS A 7 3.95 17.61 50.49
N ASN A 8 4.57 16.53 50.97
CA ASN A 8 5.79 15.93 50.38
C ASN A 8 5.48 15.12 49.11
N GLU A 9 4.31 15.32 48.53
CA GLU A 9 3.76 14.52 47.43
C GLU A 9 3.28 15.44 46.33
N CYS A 10 3.57 15.05 45.10
CA CYS A 10 3.02 15.68 43.92
C CYS A 10 1.55 15.30 43.75
N PRO A 11 0.72 16.19 43.17
CA PRO A 11 -0.66 15.85 42.86
C PRO A 11 -0.71 14.70 41.85
N ASP A 12 -1.65 13.78 42.04
CA ASP A 12 -1.86 12.67 41.10
C ASP A 12 -2.16 13.25 39.71
N PRO A 13 -1.30 13.00 38.70
CA PRO A 13 -1.50 13.52 37.35
C PRO A 13 -2.63 12.81 36.60
N GLY A 14 -3.21 11.77 37.20
CA GLY A 14 -4.14 10.85 36.55
C GLY A 14 -3.44 10.00 35.48
N VAL A 15 -4.25 9.31 34.69
CA VAL A 15 -3.79 8.62 33.48
C VAL A 15 -4.12 9.51 32.28
N PRO A 16 -3.14 10.01 31.52
CA PRO A 16 -3.40 10.82 30.35
C PRO A 16 -4.22 10.06 29.31
N ILE A 17 -5.10 10.77 28.61
CA ILE A 17 -5.95 10.19 27.56
C ILE A 17 -5.05 9.62 26.46
N ASN A 18 -5.41 8.43 25.95
CA ASN A 18 -4.68 7.70 24.91
C ASN A 18 -3.23 7.34 25.31
N ALA A 19 -3.00 7.10 26.60
CA ALA A 19 -1.69 6.78 27.14
C ALA A 19 -1.77 5.80 28.31
N ARG A 20 -0.67 5.10 28.55
CA ARG A 20 -0.46 4.28 29.75
C ARG A 20 0.56 4.96 30.65
N ARG A 21 0.22 5.09 31.94
CA ARG A 21 1.14 5.56 32.99
C ARG A 21 1.80 4.37 33.68
N PHE A 22 3.11 4.47 33.88
CA PHE A 22 3.93 3.56 34.67
C PHE A 22 4.42 4.29 35.91
N GLY A 23 4.25 3.65 37.07
CA GLY A 23 4.50 4.24 38.38
C GLY A 23 3.24 4.85 39.01
N ASP A 24 3.15 4.69 40.32
CA ASP A 24 2.06 5.11 41.20
C ASP A 24 2.55 5.81 42.48
N ASN A 25 3.88 5.95 42.64
CA ASN A 25 4.49 6.69 43.74
C ASN A 25 4.66 8.17 43.38
N PHE A 26 4.03 9.05 44.16
CA PHE A 26 4.07 10.51 43.95
C PHE A 26 4.89 11.25 45.02
N GLN A 27 5.63 10.53 45.86
CA GLN A 27 6.50 11.15 46.86
C GLN A 27 7.64 11.91 46.19
N LEU A 28 8.09 12.98 46.86
CA LEU A 28 9.25 13.76 46.44
C LEU A 28 10.44 12.86 46.09
N GLY A 29 11.02 13.05 44.90
CA GLY A 29 12.11 12.24 44.35
C GLY A 29 11.65 11.06 43.48
N SER A 30 10.37 10.68 43.53
CA SER A 30 9.81 9.62 42.67
C SER A 30 9.60 10.12 41.23
N SER A 31 9.50 9.19 40.28
CA SER A 31 9.20 9.50 38.89
C SER A 31 8.10 8.59 38.36
N ILE A 32 7.37 9.10 37.38
CA ILE A 32 6.42 8.33 36.59
C ILE A 32 6.77 8.47 35.10
N SER A 33 6.43 7.46 34.33
CA SER A 33 6.59 7.46 32.87
C SER A 33 5.26 7.32 32.17
N VAL A 34 5.07 8.04 31.06
CA VAL A 34 3.87 7.98 30.24
C VAL A 34 4.24 7.58 28.82
N ILE A 35 3.66 6.46 28.37
CA ILE A 35 3.85 5.91 27.03
C ILE A 35 2.51 6.01 26.29
N CYS A 36 2.52 6.62 25.10
CA CYS A 36 1.33 6.73 24.28
C CYS A 36 0.83 5.36 23.81
N GLU A 37 -0.48 5.22 23.70
CA GLU A 37 -1.07 4.04 23.08
C GLU A 37 -0.77 3.99 21.58
N GLU A 38 -1.00 2.83 20.96
CA GLU A 38 -0.74 2.63 19.55
C GLU A 38 -1.52 3.61 18.66
N GLY A 39 -0.86 4.17 17.65
CA GLY A 39 -1.42 5.22 16.79
C GLY A 39 -1.34 6.64 17.37
N PHE A 40 -0.89 6.82 18.60
CA PHE A 40 -0.69 8.13 19.23
C PHE A 40 0.78 8.47 19.42
N ILE A 41 1.11 9.74 19.24
CA ILE A 41 2.45 10.28 19.53
C ILE A 41 2.40 11.28 20.69
N LYS A 42 3.55 11.48 21.34
CA LYS A 42 3.69 12.48 22.39
C LYS A 42 3.65 13.88 21.78
N THR A 43 2.66 14.67 22.17
CA THR A 43 2.43 16.04 21.67
C THR A 43 2.87 17.11 22.67
N GLN A 44 2.98 16.75 23.95
CA GLN A 44 3.43 17.63 25.02
C GLN A 44 4.15 16.83 26.10
N GLY A 45 5.12 17.46 26.77
CA GLY A 45 5.84 16.89 27.90
C GLY A 45 6.93 15.90 27.51
N THR A 46 7.65 15.41 28.52
CA THR A 46 8.70 14.40 28.38
C THR A 46 8.13 13.00 28.60
N GLU A 47 8.89 11.94 28.38
CA GLU A 47 8.41 10.58 28.72
C GLU A 47 8.26 10.38 30.21
N THR A 48 9.23 10.89 30.96
CA THR A 48 9.32 10.75 32.40
C THR A 48 9.25 12.13 33.03
N ILE A 49 8.44 12.25 34.07
CA ILE A 49 8.39 13.42 34.95
C ILE A 49 8.69 12.97 36.37
N SER A 50 9.44 13.80 37.10
CA SER A 50 9.86 13.51 38.47
C SER A 50 9.21 14.48 39.44
N CYS A 51 8.86 14.00 40.63
CA CYS A 51 8.33 14.84 41.69
C CYS A 51 9.49 15.59 42.36
N ILE A 52 9.51 16.91 42.26
CA ILE A 52 10.61 17.77 42.71
C ILE A 52 10.12 18.88 43.63
N LEU A 53 11.05 19.47 44.39
CA LEU A 53 10.82 20.65 45.22
C LEU A 53 11.42 21.86 44.51
N MET A 54 10.57 22.79 44.08
CA MET A 54 10.99 24.03 43.40
C MET A 54 10.37 25.22 44.12
N ASP A 55 11.21 26.19 44.52
CA ASP A 55 10.80 27.40 45.26
C ASP A 55 9.92 27.12 46.50
N GLY A 56 10.23 26.04 47.23
CA GLY A 56 9.49 25.63 48.43
C GLY A 56 8.16 24.93 48.18
N LYS A 57 7.83 24.62 46.91
CA LYS A 57 6.60 23.90 46.52
C LYS A 57 6.93 22.56 45.86
N VAL A 58 6.25 21.50 46.26
CA VAL A 58 6.36 20.17 45.64
C VAL A 58 5.52 20.12 44.38
N MET A 59 6.13 19.80 43.25
CA MET A 59 5.49 19.77 41.93
C MET A 59 6.23 18.85 40.95
N TRP A 60 5.56 18.49 39.86
CA TRP A 60 6.18 17.73 38.77
C TRP A 60 7.23 18.57 38.04
N SER A 61 8.31 17.91 37.61
CA SER A 61 9.45 18.53 36.90
C SER A 61 9.11 19.09 35.52
N GLY A 62 7.90 18.84 35.01
CA GLY A 62 7.44 19.29 33.71
C GLY A 62 5.93 19.09 33.55
N PRO A 63 5.36 19.49 32.40
CA PRO A 63 3.95 19.28 32.11
C PRO A 63 3.65 17.78 31.98
N ILE A 64 2.44 17.39 32.41
CA ILE A 64 1.95 16.02 32.28
C ILE A 64 1.93 15.65 30.78
N PRO A 65 2.54 14.52 30.38
CA PRO A 65 2.65 14.18 28.97
C PRO A 65 1.29 13.96 28.32
N ARG A 66 1.11 14.45 27.09
CA ARG A 66 -0.13 14.31 26.32
C ARG A 66 0.12 13.54 25.03
N CYS A 67 -0.79 12.64 24.70
CA CYS A 67 -0.74 11.82 23.50
C CYS A 67 -1.84 12.24 22.54
N GLY A 68 -1.48 12.38 21.26
CA GLY A 68 -2.40 12.81 20.20
C GLY A 68 -2.11 12.08 18.90
N ALA A 69 -3.15 11.88 18.10
CA ALA A 69 -3.01 11.31 16.76
C ALA A 69 -2.28 12.32 15.86
N PRO A 70 -1.15 11.94 15.23
CA PRO A 70 -0.38 12.85 14.39
C PRO A 70 -1.09 13.12 13.06
N CYS A 71 -0.89 14.33 12.53
CA CYS A 71 -1.24 14.67 11.14
C CYS A 71 -0.06 14.33 10.24
N GLY A 72 0.04 13.05 9.86
CA GLY A 72 1.09 12.52 9.01
C GLY A 72 2.27 11.86 9.72
N GLY A 73 3.17 11.27 8.93
CA GLY A 73 4.38 10.61 9.41
C GLY A 73 4.90 9.51 8.48
N HIS A 74 6.06 8.96 8.84
CA HIS A 74 6.70 7.86 8.10
C HIS A 74 6.77 6.60 8.96
N PHE A 75 6.24 5.49 8.45
CA PHE A 75 5.98 4.27 9.20
C PHE A 75 6.72 3.10 8.55
N SER A 76 7.66 2.49 9.27
CA SER A 76 8.44 1.34 8.81
C SER A 76 8.28 0.10 9.68
N SER A 77 7.46 0.18 10.74
CA SER A 77 7.18 -0.97 11.60
C SER A 77 6.30 -2.00 10.86
N PRO A 78 6.44 -3.32 11.10
CA PRO A 78 5.70 -4.36 10.36
C PRO A 78 4.18 -4.31 10.49
N SER A 79 3.68 -3.62 11.50
CA SER A 79 2.26 -3.30 11.66
C SER A 79 2.12 -2.01 12.45
N GLY A 80 0.95 -1.40 12.38
CA GLY A 80 0.64 -0.24 13.19
C GLY A 80 -0.75 0.33 12.92
N VAL A 81 -1.08 1.38 13.68
CA VAL A 81 -2.36 2.07 13.64
C VAL A 81 -2.17 3.50 13.16
N ILE A 82 -3.01 3.92 12.21
CA ILE A 82 -3.13 5.31 11.77
C ILE A 82 -4.50 5.83 12.18
N LEU A 83 -4.50 6.98 12.83
CA LEU A 83 -5.70 7.65 13.35
C LEU A 83 -5.84 9.02 12.72
N SER A 84 -7.07 9.43 12.42
CA SER A 84 -7.33 10.83 12.06
C SER A 84 -6.94 11.76 13.22
N PRO A 85 -6.34 12.94 12.96
CA PRO A 85 -5.96 13.88 14.02
C PRO A 85 -7.16 14.23 14.90
N GLY A 86 -7.02 14.19 16.22
CA GLY A 86 -8.12 14.45 17.16
C GLY A 86 -8.91 13.20 17.60
N TRP A 87 -8.63 12.02 17.03
CA TRP A 87 -9.22 10.75 17.45
C TRP A 87 -9.12 10.50 18.98
N PRO A 88 -10.14 9.92 19.63
CA PRO A 88 -11.43 9.45 19.08
C PRO A 88 -12.49 10.55 18.92
N GLY A 89 -12.12 11.80 19.17
CA GLY A 89 -12.96 12.96 18.93
C GLY A 89 -13.00 13.36 17.46
N TYR A 90 -13.52 14.56 17.22
CA TYR A 90 -13.66 15.10 15.88
C TYR A 90 -12.29 15.54 15.33
N TYR A 91 -12.05 15.30 14.04
CA TYR A 91 -10.90 15.90 13.37
C TYR A 91 -11.05 17.42 13.22
N LYS A 92 -9.96 18.10 12.90
CA LYS A 92 -9.97 19.55 12.67
C LYS A 92 -10.28 19.86 11.21
N ASP A 93 -10.78 21.06 10.98
CA ASP A 93 -10.96 21.59 9.64
C ASP A 93 -9.60 22.01 9.04
N SER A 94 -9.55 22.12 7.72
CA SER A 94 -8.42 22.57 6.89
C SER A 94 -7.12 21.79 7.09
N LEU A 95 -7.24 20.47 7.27
CA LEU A 95 -6.13 19.55 7.36
C LEU A 95 -5.59 19.16 5.98
N ASN A 96 -4.29 18.89 5.94
CA ASN A 96 -3.58 18.25 4.85
C ASN A 96 -2.54 17.30 5.47
N CYS A 97 -2.97 16.08 5.79
CA CYS A 97 -2.18 15.10 6.53
C CYS A 97 -1.68 14.00 5.61
N GLU A 98 -0.40 13.66 5.74
CA GLU A 98 0.30 12.76 4.81
C GLU A 98 1.02 11.66 5.56
N TRP A 99 0.66 10.40 5.30
CA TRP A 99 1.33 9.24 5.88
C TRP A 99 1.99 8.40 4.79
N VAL A 100 3.22 7.98 5.03
CA VAL A 100 3.95 7.02 4.19
C VAL A 100 4.18 5.77 5.03
N ILE A 101 3.77 4.62 4.51
CA ILE A 101 4.10 3.31 5.06
C ILE A 101 5.11 2.67 4.12
N GLU A 102 6.25 2.27 4.65
CA GLU A 102 7.34 1.61 3.95
C GLU A 102 7.54 0.20 4.49
N ALA A 103 7.42 -0.80 3.62
CA ALA A 103 7.80 -2.17 3.90
C ALA A 103 9.14 -2.51 3.25
N GLU A 104 9.77 -3.59 3.72
CA GLU A 104 10.94 -4.14 3.05
C GLU A 104 10.60 -4.54 1.60
N PRO A 105 11.54 -4.35 0.64
CA PRO A 105 11.31 -4.74 -0.75
C PRO A 105 10.84 -6.19 -0.89
N GLY A 106 9.81 -6.40 -1.72
CA GLY A 106 9.20 -7.72 -1.94
C GLY A 106 7.97 -8.01 -1.08
N HIS A 107 7.63 -7.17 -0.12
CA HIS A 107 6.43 -7.33 0.71
C HIS A 107 5.32 -6.35 0.32
N SER A 108 4.07 -6.82 0.31
CA SER A 108 2.89 -5.95 0.21
C SER A 108 2.49 -5.43 1.58
N ILE A 109 1.80 -4.30 1.59
CA ILE A 109 1.17 -3.72 2.77
C ILE A 109 -0.34 -3.92 2.62
N LYS A 110 -0.96 -4.48 3.66
CA LYS A 110 -2.41 -4.62 3.75
C LYS A 110 -2.96 -3.49 4.61
N ILE A 111 -3.98 -2.80 4.11
CA ILE A 111 -4.70 -1.75 4.83
C ILE A 111 -6.09 -2.26 5.19
N THR A 112 -6.47 -2.10 6.45
CA THR A 112 -7.80 -2.45 6.96
C THR A 112 -8.41 -1.25 7.68
N PHE A 113 -9.65 -0.93 7.35
CA PHE A 113 -10.41 0.14 7.99
C PHE A 113 -11.26 -0.42 9.13
N GLU A 114 -10.97 -0.04 10.37
CA GLU A 114 -11.80 -0.43 11.53
C GLU A 114 -13.00 0.51 11.69
N ARG A 115 -12.76 1.80 11.44
CA ARG A 115 -13.76 2.88 11.53
C ARG A 115 -13.50 3.91 10.44
N PHE A 116 -14.56 4.46 9.88
CA PHE A 116 -14.49 5.48 8.85
C PHE A 116 -15.75 6.36 8.88
N GLN A 117 -15.57 7.65 9.15
CA GLN A 117 -16.64 8.65 9.18
C GLN A 117 -16.05 10.03 8.87
N THR A 118 -16.12 10.46 7.62
CA THR A 118 -15.73 11.80 7.16
C THR A 118 -16.92 12.55 6.58
N GLU A 119 -16.78 13.85 6.31
CA GLU A 119 -17.81 14.59 5.58
C GLU A 119 -17.92 14.10 4.13
N LEU A 120 -19.14 13.75 3.71
CA LEU A 120 -19.42 13.24 2.38
C LEU A 120 -19.17 14.33 1.32
N ASN A 121 -18.37 14.01 0.29
CA ASN A 121 -17.96 14.89 -0.83
C ASN A 121 -17.02 16.06 -0.52
N TYR A 122 -16.64 16.30 0.75
CA TYR A 122 -15.79 17.43 1.13
C TYR A 122 -14.47 16.98 1.75
N ASP A 123 -14.52 16.01 2.67
CA ASP A 123 -13.34 15.49 3.35
C ASP A 123 -12.96 14.12 2.79
N VAL A 124 -11.74 14.03 2.27
CA VAL A 124 -11.31 12.89 1.44
C VAL A 124 -10.05 12.27 2.01
N LEU A 125 -10.08 10.94 2.12
CA LEU A 125 -8.90 10.11 2.32
C LEU A 125 -8.54 9.42 1.00
N GLU A 126 -7.40 9.76 0.42
CA GLU A 126 -6.82 9.10 -0.74
C GLU A 126 -5.74 8.11 -0.31
N VAL A 127 -5.72 6.94 -0.96
CA VAL A 127 -4.72 5.90 -0.74
C VAL A 127 -4.05 5.58 -2.08
N HIS A 128 -2.73 5.71 -2.15
CA HIS A 128 -1.94 5.52 -3.35
C HIS A 128 -0.96 4.35 -3.19
N ASP A 129 -0.77 3.57 -4.27
CA ASP A 129 0.15 2.44 -4.36
C ASP A 129 1.57 2.90 -4.69
N GLY A 130 2.25 3.43 -3.70
CA GLY A 130 3.61 3.93 -3.85
C GLY A 130 3.95 4.99 -2.81
N PRO A 131 5.11 5.67 -2.95
CA PRO A 131 5.64 6.53 -1.89
C PRO A 131 5.06 7.95 -1.86
N ASN A 132 4.23 8.35 -2.84
CA ASN A 132 3.76 9.73 -2.96
C ASN A 132 2.47 9.86 -3.81
N LEU A 133 1.93 11.09 -3.87
CA LEU A 133 0.71 11.45 -4.61
C LEU A 133 0.74 11.16 -6.12
N LEU A 134 1.93 11.08 -6.74
CA LEU A 134 2.04 10.73 -8.17
C LEU A 134 1.88 9.23 -8.42
N SER A 135 1.83 8.42 -7.35
CA SER A 135 1.65 6.97 -7.45
C SER A 135 0.19 6.62 -7.78
N PRO A 136 -0.07 5.45 -8.39
CA PRO A 136 -1.43 5.05 -8.77
C PRO A 136 -2.42 5.10 -7.60
N LEU A 137 -3.62 5.64 -7.83
CA LEU A 137 -4.66 5.71 -6.81
C LEU A 137 -5.31 4.34 -6.60
N LEU A 138 -5.22 3.79 -5.39
CA LEU A 138 -5.92 2.56 -4.98
C LEU A 138 -7.37 2.83 -4.60
N GLY A 139 -7.62 3.98 -3.97
CA GLY A 139 -8.97 4.39 -3.61
C GLY A 139 -9.04 5.79 -3.04
N SER A 140 -10.19 6.44 -3.25
CA SER A 140 -10.55 7.73 -2.67
C SER A 140 -11.85 7.55 -1.89
N TYR A 141 -11.80 7.86 -0.60
CA TYR A 141 -12.85 7.52 0.36
C TYR A 141 -13.37 8.77 1.05
N ASN A 142 -14.70 8.85 1.19
CA ASN A 142 -15.38 9.88 1.97
C ASN A 142 -16.73 9.37 2.50
N GLY A 143 -17.34 10.11 3.42
CA GLY A 143 -18.61 9.74 4.05
C GLY A 143 -18.46 8.70 5.16
N THR A 144 -19.49 7.89 5.37
CA THR A 144 -19.61 7.01 6.56
C THR A 144 -19.55 5.52 6.25
N GLN A 145 -19.40 5.15 4.97
CA GLN A 145 -19.25 3.75 4.60
C GLN A 145 -17.83 3.31 4.89
N VAL A 146 -17.68 2.29 5.73
CA VAL A 146 -16.36 1.70 6.01
C VAL A 146 -15.84 1.01 4.74
N PRO A 147 -14.68 1.42 4.20
CA PRO A 147 -14.12 0.80 3.01
C PRO A 147 -13.72 -0.66 3.25
N GLN A 148 -13.65 -1.43 2.16
CA GLN A 148 -13.06 -2.76 2.20
C GLN A 148 -11.53 -2.66 2.40
N PHE A 149 -10.92 -3.72 2.94
CA PHE A 149 -9.47 -3.84 2.98
C PHE A 149 -8.87 -3.81 1.57
N LEU A 150 -7.61 -3.40 1.47
CA LEU A 150 -6.85 -3.37 0.23
C LEU A 150 -5.41 -3.83 0.45
N PHE A 151 -4.73 -4.16 -0.64
CA PHE A 151 -3.32 -4.52 -0.67
C PHE A 151 -2.59 -3.58 -1.63
N SER A 152 -1.35 -3.23 -1.30
CA SER A 152 -0.44 -2.62 -2.27
C SER A 152 0.14 -3.66 -3.22
N SER A 153 0.46 -3.25 -4.45
CA SER A 153 1.35 -3.98 -5.36
C SER A 153 2.81 -3.55 -5.25
N SER A 154 3.08 -2.44 -4.54
CA SER A 154 4.42 -1.98 -4.18
C SER A 154 4.74 -2.24 -2.71
N ASN A 155 5.98 -1.94 -2.29
CA ASN A 155 6.38 -1.95 -0.88
C ASN A 155 6.08 -0.63 -0.17
N PHE A 156 5.31 0.27 -0.79
CA PHE A 156 4.92 1.56 -0.22
C PHE A 156 3.42 1.78 -0.29
N ILE A 157 2.87 2.47 0.71
CA ILE A 157 1.55 3.08 0.63
C ILE A 157 1.66 4.54 1.07
N TYR A 158 1.06 5.42 0.30
CA TYR A 158 0.91 6.83 0.62
C TYR A 158 -0.56 7.14 0.90
N LEU A 159 -0.85 7.73 2.05
CA LEU A 159 -2.19 8.18 2.43
C LEU A 159 -2.20 9.70 2.54
N LEU A 160 -3.20 10.32 1.91
CA LEU A 160 -3.46 11.75 1.99
C LEU A 160 -4.87 11.98 2.54
N PHE A 161 -4.98 12.65 3.68
CA PHE A 161 -6.25 13.10 4.23
C PHE A 161 -6.35 14.62 4.14
N THR A 162 -7.34 15.09 3.39
CA THR A 162 -7.64 16.51 3.24
C THR A 162 -9.04 16.81 3.76
N THR A 163 -9.19 17.96 4.41
CA THR A 163 -10.50 18.43 4.90
C THR A 163 -10.77 19.86 4.47
N ASP A 164 -12.04 20.22 4.32
CA ASP A 164 -12.44 21.58 3.96
C ASP A 164 -12.41 22.53 5.18
N ASN A 165 -13.07 23.69 5.12
CA ASN A 165 -13.05 24.67 6.22
C ASN A 165 -14.20 24.52 7.24
N SER A 166 -14.96 23.41 7.23
CA SER A 166 -16.08 23.21 8.13
C SER A 166 -16.41 21.73 8.40
N ARG A 167 -17.32 21.47 9.36
CA ARG A 167 -18.02 20.18 9.55
C ARG A 167 -17.13 18.93 9.61
N SER A 168 -16.34 18.86 10.66
CA SER A 168 -15.65 17.62 11.00
C SER A 168 -16.56 16.49 11.51
N ASN A 169 -16.03 15.26 11.45
CA ASN A 169 -16.61 14.03 12.00
C ASN A 169 -15.57 13.27 12.85
N ASN A 170 -15.91 12.08 13.36
CA ASN A 170 -15.02 11.23 14.16
C ASN A 170 -13.80 10.68 13.40
N GLY A 171 -13.79 10.79 12.07
CA GLY A 171 -12.66 10.41 11.22
C GLY A 171 -12.49 8.91 11.09
N PHE A 172 -11.26 8.42 11.16
CA PHE A 172 -10.94 7.03 10.84
C PHE A 172 -9.91 6.41 11.77
N LYS A 173 -9.97 5.08 11.84
CA LYS A 173 -8.97 4.22 12.45
C LYS A 173 -8.59 3.13 11.46
N ILE A 174 -7.34 3.17 11.04
CA ILE A 174 -6.75 2.29 10.04
C ILE A 174 -5.70 1.42 10.71
N HIS A 175 -5.72 0.13 10.40
CA HIS A 175 -4.65 -0.80 10.72
C HIS A 175 -3.91 -1.14 9.45
N TYR A 176 -2.58 -1.14 9.53
CA TYR A 176 -1.75 -1.66 8.47
C TYR A 176 -0.90 -2.82 9.00
N GLU A 177 -0.65 -3.78 8.13
CA GLU A 177 0.26 -4.90 8.39
C GLU A 177 1.03 -5.24 7.12
N ILE A 178 2.31 -5.57 7.27
CA ILE A 178 3.10 -6.16 6.20
C ILE A 178 2.56 -7.55 5.97
N ASN A 179 2.24 -7.84 4.72
CA ASN A 179 1.75 -9.13 4.30
C ASN A 179 2.91 -10.12 4.18
N THR A 180 3.02 -11.01 5.16
CA THR A 180 4.08 -12.03 5.29
C THR A 180 3.61 -13.42 4.89
N TYR A 181 2.51 -13.55 4.15
CA TYR A 181 1.96 -14.85 3.77
C TYR A 181 1.79 -15.03 2.26
N SER A 182 2.05 -13.98 1.48
CA SER A 182 1.92 -14.00 0.03
C SER A 182 3.08 -13.25 -0.64
N CYS A 183 3.22 -13.47 -1.94
CA CYS A 183 4.04 -12.65 -2.82
C CYS A 183 3.28 -11.37 -3.22
N LEU A 184 4.00 -10.40 -3.77
CA LEU A 184 3.39 -9.24 -4.44
C LEU A 184 2.61 -9.69 -5.67
N ASP A 185 1.56 -8.96 -6.05
CA ASP A 185 0.85 -9.23 -7.31
C ASP A 185 1.85 -9.08 -8.47
N PRO A 186 2.14 -10.15 -9.25
CA PRO A 186 3.12 -10.10 -10.34
C PRO A 186 2.65 -9.26 -11.53
N GLY A 187 1.38 -8.82 -11.54
CA GLY A 187 0.74 -8.12 -12.63
C GLY A 187 0.20 -9.06 -13.71
N ILE A 188 -0.13 -8.46 -14.85
CA ILE A 188 -0.57 -9.15 -16.07
C ILE A 188 0.30 -8.65 -17.23
N PRO A 189 0.89 -9.54 -18.05
CA PRO A 189 1.66 -9.12 -19.22
C PRO A 189 0.79 -8.31 -20.20
N VAL A 190 1.38 -7.32 -20.86
CA VAL A 190 0.71 -6.60 -21.96
C VAL A 190 0.41 -7.60 -23.07
N HIS A 191 -0.80 -7.55 -23.65
CA HIS A 191 -1.29 -8.57 -24.59
C HIS A 191 -1.33 -9.99 -24.00
N GLY A 192 -1.53 -10.09 -22.69
CA GLY A 192 -1.61 -11.35 -21.97
C GLY A 192 -2.79 -11.42 -21.01
N THR A 193 -3.02 -12.64 -20.53
CA THR A 193 -4.04 -12.98 -19.53
C THR A 193 -3.38 -13.84 -18.45
N ARG A 194 -3.68 -13.56 -17.18
CA ARG A 194 -3.25 -14.36 -16.03
C ARG A 194 -4.37 -15.32 -15.59
N TYR A 195 -3.99 -16.54 -15.25
CA TYR A 195 -4.84 -17.51 -14.56
C TYR A 195 -4.34 -17.73 -13.14
N GLY A 196 -5.28 -17.64 -12.19
CA GLY A 196 -4.99 -17.67 -10.75
C GLY A 196 -5.04 -16.28 -10.11
N HIS A 197 -5.50 -16.25 -8.87
CA HIS A 197 -5.67 -15.03 -8.06
C HIS A 197 -5.19 -15.22 -6.62
N ASP A 198 -4.65 -16.41 -6.30
CA ASP A 198 -4.04 -16.69 -5.00
C ASP A 198 -2.54 -16.48 -5.10
N PHE A 199 -2.03 -15.57 -4.28
CA PHE A 199 -0.61 -15.23 -4.22
C PHE A 199 0.07 -15.75 -2.95
N SER A 200 -0.65 -16.54 -2.15
CA SER A 200 -0.08 -17.14 -0.94
C SER A 200 1.15 -17.98 -1.23
N ILE A 201 2.07 -18.07 -0.28
CA ILE A 201 3.29 -18.89 -0.41
C ILE A 201 2.91 -20.33 -0.81
N GLY A 202 3.54 -20.82 -1.88
CA GLY A 202 3.29 -22.14 -2.46
C GLY A 202 2.23 -22.15 -3.56
N SER A 203 1.48 -21.07 -3.75
CA SER A 203 0.53 -20.92 -4.85
C SER A 203 1.24 -20.65 -6.17
N THR A 204 0.60 -21.05 -7.28
CA THR A 204 1.11 -20.82 -8.63
C THR A 204 0.13 -20.02 -9.47
N VAL A 205 0.66 -19.14 -10.31
CA VAL A 205 -0.09 -18.43 -11.35
C VAL A 205 0.51 -18.73 -12.72
N SER A 206 -0.34 -18.86 -13.72
CA SER A 206 0.07 -19.12 -15.10
C SER A 206 -0.44 -18.03 -16.03
N PHE A 207 0.14 -17.92 -17.20
CA PHE A 207 -0.16 -16.85 -18.15
C PHE A 207 -0.43 -17.43 -19.53
N SER A 208 -1.17 -16.68 -20.34
CA SER A 208 -1.28 -16.91 -21.79
C SER A 208 -1.24 -15.59 -22.52
N CYS A 209 -0.81 -15.61 -23.77
CA CYS A 209 -0.83 -14.41 -24.62
C CYS A 209 -2.05 -14.38 -25.53
N ASP A 210 -2.40 -13.16 -25.96
CA ASP A 210 -3.38 -12.92 -27.01
C ASP A 210 -2.94 -13.59 -28.33
N PRO A 211 -3.87 -13.93 -29.23
CA PRO A 211 -3.53 -14.60 -30.48
C PRO A 211 -2.47 -13.87 -31.31
N GLY A 212 -1.38 -14.56 -31.64
CA GLY A 212 -0.26 -14.02 -32.43
C GLY A 212 0.95 -13.58 -31.60
N TYR A 213 0.79 -13.50 -30.29
CA TYR A 213 1.87 -13.32 -29.32
C TYR A 213 2.29 -14.67 -28.72
N ARG A 214 3.52 -14.75 -28.21
CA ARG A 214 4.05 -15.92 -27.50
C ARG A 214 4.70 -15.50 -26.20
N LEU A 215 4.60 -16.35 -25.18
CA LEU A 215 5.24 -16.11 -23.90
C LEU A 215 6.76 -16.19 -24.05
N SER A 216 7.49 -15.32 -23.33
CA SER A 216 8.94 -15.42 -23.18
C SER A 216 9.38 -16.73 -22.52
N HIS A 217 8.54 -17.27 -21.63
CA HIS A 217 8.69 -18.58 -20.98
C HIS A 217 7.32 -19.13 -20.60
N GLU A 218 7.15 -20.46 -20.65
CA GLU A 218 5.86 -21.13 -20.39
C GLU A 218 5.70 -21.62 -18.94
N GLU A 219 6.72 -21.41 -18.11
CA GLU A 219 6.73 -21.90 -16.73
C GLU A 219 5.79 -21.08 -15.84
N PRO A 220 4.89 -21.72 -15.07
CA PRO A 220 4.08 -21.02 -14.08
C PRO A 220 4.97 -20.34 -13.03
N LEU A 221 4.54 -19.16 -12.58
CA LEU A 221 5.19 -18.49 -11.45
C LEU A 221 4.73 -19.14 -10.15
N LEU A 222 5.68 -19.59 -9.34
CA LEU A 222 5.47 -20.12 -8.00
C LEU A 222 5.82 -19.05 -6.98
N CYS A 223 4.91 -18.78 -6.03
CA CYS A 223 5.23 -17.91 -4.91
C CYS A 223 6.10 -18.65 -3.90
N GLU A 224 7.37 -18.27 -3.79
CA GLU A 224 8.33 -18.92 -2.92
C GLU A 224 8.26 -18.40 -1.47
N LYS A 225 8.88 -19.14 -0.55
CA LYS A 225 8.91 -18.81 0.89
C LYS A 225 9.63 -17.48 1.21
N ASN A 226 10.40 -16.96 0.26
CA ASN A 226 11.11 -15.69 0.37
C ASN A 226 10.25 -14.48 -0.06
N HIS A 227 8.96 -14.68 -0.38
CA HIS A 227 8.02 -13.67 -0.91
C HIS A 227 8.29 -13.22 -2.36
N TRP A 228 9.16 -13.95 -3.07
CA TRP A 228 9.45 -13.73 -4.47
C TRP A 228 8.77 -14.78 -5.34
N TRP A 229 8.40 -14.38 -6.56
CA TRP A 229 8.04 -15.32 -7.59
C TRP A 229 9.29 -16.04 -8.10
N SER A 230 9.16 -17.32 -8.42
CA SER A 230 10.25 -18.15 -8.95
C SER A 230 10.96 -17.53 -10.17
N HIS A 231 10.22 -16.77 -10.98
CA HIS A 231 10.71 -16.05 -12.15
C HIS A 231 10.01 -14.68 -12.27
N PRO A 232 10.59 -13.72 -13.02
CA PRO A 232 9.89 -12.47 -13.35
C PRO A 232 8.65 -12.72 -14.22
N LEU A 233 7.71 -11.76 -14.20
CA LEU A 233 6.53 -11.74 -15.08
C LEU A 233 6.95 -12.01 -16.54
N PRO A 234 6.39 -13.02 -17.23
CA PRO A 234 6.70 -13.26 -18.63
C PRO A 234 6.21 -12.12 -19.52
N ASN A 235 6.88 -11.92 -20.66
CA ASN A 235 6.40 -11.02 -21.70
C ASN A 235 5.61 -11.79 -22.75
N CYS A 236 4.68 -11.09 -23.41
CA CYS A 236 3.98 -11.58 -24.59
C CYS A 236 4.51 -10.86 -25.82
N ASP A 237 5.36 -11.55 -26.59
CA ASP A 237 6.07 -10.97 -27.71
C ASP A 237 5.57 -11.52 -29.05
N ALA A 238 5.40 -10.62 -30.02
CA ALA A 238 5.24 -11.00 -31.41
C ALA A 238 6.63 -11.31 -31.97
N LEU A 239 6.91 -12.59 -32.24
CA LEU A 239 8.25 -13.05 -32.63
C LEU A 239 8.40 -13.23 -34.15
N CYS A 240 9.63 -13.12 -34.63
CA CYS A 240 10.03 -13.41 -36.00
C CYS A 240 9.99 -14.92 -36.26
N GLY A 241 8.90 -15.38 -36.89
CA GLY A 241 8.73 -16.76 -37.35
C GLY A 241 8.12 -17.73 -36.35
N GLY A 242 8.07 -19.00 -36.75
CA GLY A 242 7.59 -20.15 -35.96
C GLY A 242 6.26 -20.73 -36.42
N ASP A 243 5.73 -21.67 -35.64
CA ASP A 243 4.62 -22.51 -36.12
C ASP A 243 3.24 -21.99 -35.65
N VAL A 244 2.28 -22.00 -36.57
CA VAL A 244 0.86 -21.75 -36.31
C VAL A 244 0.11 -23.03 -36.58
N ARG A 245 -0.44 -23.62 -35.50
CA ARG A 245 -1.19 -24.87 -35.54
C ARG A 245 -2.64 -24.61 -35.16
N GLY A 246 -3.55 -25.27 -35.86
CA GLY A 246 -4.98 -25.25 -35.54
C GLY A 246 -5.86 -24.76 -36.68
N PRO A 247 -7.18 -24.71 -36.47
CA PRO A 247 -8.14 -24.29 -37.49
C PRO A 247 -8.12 -22.79 -37.79
N THR A 248 -7.61 -21.98 -36.84
CA THR A 248 -7.48 -20.52 -36.93
C THR A 248 -6.23 -20.08 -36.18
N GLY A 249 -5.56 -19.03 -36.63
CA GLY A 249 -4.42 -18.45 -35.94
C GLY A 249 -4.12 -17.04 -36.45
N THR A 250 -3.39 -16.26 -35.65
CA THR A 250 -2.97 -14.90 -35.97
C THR A 250 -1.45 -14.88 -36.11
N ILE A 251 -0.95 -14.18 -37.14
CA ILE A 251 0.48 -13.93 -37.33
C ILE A 251 0.67 -12.42 -37.25
N LEU A 252 1.64 -12.00 -36.45
CA LEU A 252 1.99 -10.60 -36.25
C LEU A 252 3.43 -10.34 -36.71
N SER A 253 3.71 -9.12 -37.14
CA SER A 253 5.08 -8.69 -37.38
C SER A 253 5.87 -8.65 -36.07
N PRO A 254 7.20 -8.87 -36.11
CA PRO A 254 8.02 -8.86 -34.90
C PRO A 254 7.88 -7.53 -34.13
N GLY A 255 7.60 -7.60 -32.83
CA GLY A 255 7.43 -6.42 -31.97
C GLY A 255 6.12 -5.65 -32.14
N TYR A 256 5.16 -6.14 -32.94
CA TYR A 256 3.85 -5.51 -33.09
C TYR A 256 3.17 -5.21 -31.73
N PRO A 257 2.59 -4.02 -31.50
CA PRO A 257 2.26 -2.97 -32.48
C PRO A 257 3.40 -2.00 -32.84
N GLU A 258 4.58 -2.15 -32.23
CA GLU A 258 5.73 -1.29 -32.51
C GLU A 258 6.36 -1.62 -33.87
N LEU A 259 7.24 -0.72 -34.34
CA LEU A 259 7.97 -0.92 -35.60
C LEU A 259 8.92 -2.12 -35.49
N TYR A 260 8.81 -3.04 -36.44
CA TYR A 260 9.73 -4.17 -36.52
C TYR A 260 11.14 -3.70 -36.94
N PRO A 261 12.21 -4.34 -36.43
CA PRO A 261 13.58 -4.05 -36.83
C PRO A 261 13.87 -4.26 -38.34
N ASN A 262 14.80 -3.48 -38.90
CA ASN A 262 15.24 -3.66 -40.28
C ASN A 262 16.01 -4.98 -40.48
N SER A 263 16.04 -5.48 -41.72
CA SER A 263 16.82 -6.65 -42.15
C SER A 263 16.44 -7.99 -41.50
N LEU A 264 15.17 -8.15 -41.10
CA LEU A 264 14.64 -9.43 -40.62
C LEU A 264 14.24 -10.35 -41.78
N ASN A 265 14.54 -11.64 -41.65
CA ASN A 265 14.05 -12.69 -42.55
C ASN A 265 13.25 -13.70 -41.72
N CYS A 266 11.94 -13.50 -41.65
CA CYS A 266 11.04 -14.26 -40.78
C CYS A 266 10.27 -15.29 -41.58
N THR A 267 10.25 -16.54 -41.09
CA THR A 267 9.49 -17.63 -41.71
C THR A 267 8.48 -18.19 -40.71
N TRP A 268 7.20 -18.21 -41.09
CA TRP A 268 6.14 -18.84 -40.30
C TRP A 268 5.65 -20.11 -41.00
N THR A 269 5.57 -21.21 -40.24
CA THR A 269 5.03 -22.47 -40.75
C THR A 269 3.58 -22.59 -40.33
N VAL A 270 2.66 -22.74 -41.29
CA VAL A 270 1.24 -22.93 -40.99
C VAL A 270 0.84 -24.38 -41.26
N ASP A 271 0.58 -25.14 -40.21
CA ASP A 271 0.20 -26.55 -40.27
C ASP A 271 -1.31 -26.72 -40.10
N VAL A 272 -1.96 -27.35 -41.09
CA VAL A 272 -3.43 -27.56 -41.13
C VAL A 272 -3.73 -29.04 -41.30
N THR A 273 -4.77 -29.53 -40.63
CA THR A 273 -5.24 -30.92 -40.74
C THR A 273 -5.59 -31.29 -42.20
N HIS A 274 -5.18 -32.47 -42.64
CA HIS A 274 -5.30 -32.95 -44.02
C HIS A 274 -6.74 -32.81 -44.58
N GLY A 275 -6.88 -32.26 -45.78
CA GLY A 275 -8.18 -32.10 -46.47
C GLY A 275 -8.90 -30.76 -46.28
N LYS A 276 -8.29 -29.75 -45.63
CA LYS A 276 -8.82 -28.38 -45.54
C LYS A 276 -7.92 -27.38 -46.27
N GLY A 277 -8.52 -26.41 -46.97
CA GLY A 277 -7.81 -25.32 -47.63
C GLY A 277 -7.36 -24.22 -46.66
N LYS A 278 -6.27 -23.52 -46.97
CA LYS A 278 -5.77 -22.36 -46.21
C LYS A 278 -6.43 -21.08 -46.74
N LYS A 279 -6.94 -20.23 -45.85
CA LYS A 279 -7.43 -18.89 -46.19
C LYS A 279 -6.71 -17.87 -45.31
N PHE A 280 -5.96 -16.98 -45.93
CA PHE A 280 -5.33 -15.85 -45.25
C PHE A 280 -6.20 -14.62 -45.39
N ASN A 281 -6.38 -13.89 -44.29
CA ASN A 281 -7.03 -12.59 -44.29
C ASN A 281 -6.06 -11.57 -43.72
N CYS A 282 -5.46 -10.76 -44.59
CA CYS A 282 -4.55 -9.71 -44.17
C CYS A 282 -5.40 -8.49 -43.80
N ILE A 283 -5.28 -8.03 -42.55
CA ILE A 283 -5.87 -6.78 -42.11
C ILE A 283 -4.75 -5.73 -42.18
N PRO A 284 -4.72 -4.88 -43.23
CA PRO A 284 -3.75 -3.80 -43.27
C PRO A 284 -4.12 -2.81 -42.18
N LEU A 285 -3.26 -2.70 -41.17
CA LEU A 285 -3.29 -1.57 -40.25
C LEU A 285 -2.61 -0.38 -40.93
N PRO A 286 -3.08 0.85 -40.67
CA PRO A 286 -2.47 2.02 -41.27
C PRO A 286 -1.12 2.21 -40.61
N LEU A 287 -0.03 1.79 -41.28
CA LEU A 287 1.26 2.48 -41.39
C LEU A 287 2.21 1.61 -42.24
N TYR A 288 2.55 2.14 -43.41
CA TYR A 288 3.70 1.83 -44.28
C TYR A 288 4.56 0.59 -43.91
N ASN A 289 4.26 -0.55 -44.54
CA ASN A 289 5.17 -1.27 -45.44
C ASN A 289 4.77 -2.75 -45.59
N VAL A 290 4.42 -3.07 -46.84
CA VAL A 290 4.49 -4.33 -47.56
C VAL A 290 4.92 -5.58 -46.74
N ILE A 291 3.99 -6.52 -46.60
CA ILE A 291 4.29 -7.93 -46.29
C ILE A 291 5.16 -8.47 -47.44
N PRO A 292 6.42 -8.91 -47.23
CA PRO A 292 7.17 -9.58 -48.28
C PRO A 292 6.59 -10.98 -48.49
N ASP A 293 6.61 -11.42 -49.75
CA ASP A 293 5.94 -12.60 -50.29
C ASP A 293 5.89 -13.83 -49.37
N ILE A 294 4.66 -14.31 -49.16
CA ILE A 294 4.39 -15.65 -48.64
C ILE A 294 4.57 -16.60 -49.82
N THR A 295 5.66 -17.37 -49.84
CA THR A 295 5.83 -18.53 -50.74
C THR A 295 5.42 -19.81 -50.05
#